data_AF-A0A927HYL7-F1
#
_entry.id   AF-A0A927HYL7-F1
#
_cell.length_a   1.000
_cell.length_b   1.000
_cell.length_c   1.000
_cell.angle_alpha   90.00
_cell.angle_beta   90.00
_cell.angle_gamma   90.00
#
_symmetry.space_group_name_H-M   'P 1'
#
loop_
_entity.id
_entity.type
_entity.pdbx_description
1 polymer ?
#
loop_
_entity_poly.entity_id
_entity_poly.type
_entity_poly.pdbx_seq_one_letter_code
_entity_poly.pdbx_strand_id
1 'polypeptide(L)'
;MPIPGLTILAATFLCGLLGGCVTSGGTTASEEGAERVAAGKPTFLRQTYMTMDEHCRPVKRPTGVLTEPPVHGKVRMATKNAKAEYGPGDHQHCDGKLGPSLAFEYTGRPGYRGPDGFGVRVRYNDGEIRQARFKVEVY
;
A
#
# COMPACT_ATOMS: atom_id res chain seq x y z
N MET A 1 -61.67 4.29 52.28
CA MET A 1 -60.42 5.08 52.12
C MET A 1 -59.49 4.28 51.22
N PRO A 2 -59.01 4.82 50.08
CA PRO A 2 -58.49 4.04 48.96
C PRO A 2 -56.97 3.82 49.02
N ILE A 3 -56.49 2.68 48.51
CA ILE A 3 -55.10 2.48 48.06
C ILE A 3 -55.19 2.17 46.56
N PRO A 4 -54.68 3.03 45.66
CA PRO A 4 -54.71 2.81 44.23
C PRO A 4 -53.40 2.19 43.72
N GLY A 5 -53.50 1.47 42.60
CA GLY A 5 -52.45 1.55 41.57
C GLY A 5 -51.64 0.31 41.26
N LEU A 6 -52.30 -0.80 40.93
CA LEU A 6 -51.72 -1.86 40.10
C LEU A 6 -51.38 -1.27 38.71
N THR A 7 -50.10 -1.09 38.40
CA THR A 7 -49.64 -0.71 37.05
C THR A 7 -48.91 -1.90 36.41
N ILE A 8 -49.65 -2.57 35.53
CA ILE A 8 -49.13 -3.54 34.57
C ILE A 8 -48.46 -2.73 33.45
N LEU A 9 -47.16 -2.91 33.23
CA LEU A 9 -46.47 -2.36 32.06
C LEU A 9 -45.60 -3.44 31.40
N ALA A 10 -46.27 -4.10 30.44
CA ALA A 10 -45.80 -4.53 29.13
C ALA A 10 -44.33 -4.97 28.96
N ALA A 11 -44.18 -6.28 28.74
CA ALA A 11 -43.05 -6.85 28.02
C ALA A 11 -43.07 -6.39 26.55
N THR A 12 -41.97 -5.82 26.06
CA THR A 12 -41.63 -5.86 24.64
C THR A 12 -40.15 -6.20 24.48
N PHE A 13 -39.94 -7.41 24.00
CA PHE A 13 -38.71 -7.98 23.51
C PHE A 13 -38.38 -7.28 22.19
N LEU A 14 -37.26 -6.55 22.09
CA LEU A 14 -36.73 -6.11 20.80
C LEU A 14 -35.27 -6.56 20.65
N CYS A 15 -35.12 -7.63 19.86
CA CYS A 15 -33.86 -8.01 19.25
C CYS A 15 -33.32 -6.86 18.39
N GLY A 16 -32.04 -6.56 18.56
CA GLY A 16 -31.31 -5.59 17.74
C GLY A 16 -29.83 -5.95 17.69
N LEU A 17 -29.52 -7.11 17.13
CA LEU A 17 -28.18 -7.46 16.64
C LEU A 17 -27.79 -6.47 15.54
N LEU A 18 -26.92 -5.52 15.86
CA LEU A 18 -26.09 -4.86 14.86
C LEU A 18 -24.64 -5.02 15.30
N GLY A 19 -24.09 -6.18 14.94
CA GLY A 19 -22.65 -6.38 14.89
C GLY A 19 -22.05 -5.36 13.94
N GLY A 20 -21.35 -4.39 14.49
CA GLY A 20 -20.51 -3.50 13.72
C GLY A 20 -19.36 -4.30 13.14
N CYS A 21 -19.43 -4.61 11.84
CA CYS A 21 -18.26 -4.98 11.06
C CYS A 21 -17.32 -3.77 11.06
N VAL A 22 -16.39 -3.71 12.00
CA VAL A 22 -15.21 -2.84 11.87
C VAL A 22 -14.36 -3.47 10.78
N THR A 23 -14.54 -3.01 9.53
CA THR A 23 -13.59 -3.31 8.47
C THR A 23 -12.32 -2.53 8.79
N SER A 24 -11.37 -3.16 9.49
CA SER A 24 -10.01 -2.68 9.61
C SER A 24 -9.29 -2.93 8.30
N GLY A 25 -9.73 -2.24 7.24
CA GLY A 25 -9.05 -2.21 5.95
C GLY A 25 -7.89 -1.22 6.03
N GLY A 26 -6.84 -1.58 6.76
CA GLY A 26 -5.56 -0.87 6.74
C GLY A 26 -4.93 -1.00 5.36
N THR A 27 -5.42 -0.21 4.41
CA THR A 27 -4.82 -0.05 3.10
C THR A 27 -4.17 1.31 3.11
N THR A 28 -2.91 1.39 3.50
CA THR A 28 -2.01 2.42 2.96
C THR A 28 -1.76 2.07 1.48
N ALA A 29 -2.83 2.06 0.68
CA ALA A 29 -2.71 2.19 -0.74
C ALA A 29 -2.09 3.56 -0.94
N SER A 30 -0.97 3.61 -1.65
CA SER A 30 -0.44 4.85 -2.21
C SER A 30 -1.62 5.64 -2.79
N GLU A 31 -2.06 6.70 -2.10
CA GLU A 31 -2.98 7.71 -2.62
C GLU A 31 -2.25 8.65 -3.59
N GLU A 32 -1.11 8.22 -4.14
CA GLU A 32 -0.50 8.87 -5.28
C GLU A 32 -1.22 8.39 -6.54
N GLY A 33 -1.63 9.35 -7.38
CA GLY A 33 -2.32 9.09 -8.64
C GLY A 33 -1.56 8.13 -9.57
N ALA A 34 -2.24 7.67 -10.62
CA ALA A 34 -1.63 6.74 -11.57
C ALA A 34 -0.32 7.30 -12.14
N GLU A 35 0.75 6.49 -12.08
CA GLU A 35 2.05 6.88 -12.59
C GLU A 35 2.05 6.82 -14.13
N ARG A 36 2.46 7.90 -14.79
CA ARG A 36 2.42 8.00 -16.25
C ARG A 36 3.68 7.45 -16.87
N VAL A 37 3.54 6.53 -17.82
CA VAL A 37 4.67 5.86 -18.51
C VAL A 37 4.46 5.83 -20.02
N ALA A 38 5.55 6.00 -20.77
CA ALA A 38 5.49 5.89 -22.23
C ALA A 38 5.40 4.42 -22.68
N ALA A 39 4.54 4.13 -23.64
CA ALA A 39 4.42 2.78 -24.18
C ALA A 39 5.73 2.28 -24.80
N GLY A 40 6.04 1.00 -24.59
CA GLY A 40 7.22 0.33 -25.14
C GLY A 40 8.56 0.75 -24.52
N LYS A 41 8.59 1.76 -23.64
CA LYS A 41 9.83 2.25 -23.01
C LYS A 41 9.91 1.82 -21.55
N PRO A 42 11.00 1.18 -21.11
CA PRO A 42 11.21 0.89 -19.70
C PRO A 42 11.28 2.19 -18.90
N THR A 43 10.49 2.29 -17.84
CA THR A 43 10.42 3.45 -16.94
C THR A 43 10.50 2.97 -15.51
N PHE A 44 11.42 3.52 -14.72
CA PHE A 44 11.43 3.30 -13.28
C PHE A 44 10.30 4.07 -12.62
N LEU A 45 9.49 3.35 -11.86
CA LEU A 45 8.42 3.91 -11.07
C LEU A 45 8.98 4.71 -9.87
N ARG A 46 8.19 5.69 -9.41
CA ARG A 46 8.56 6.64 -8.36
C ARG A 46 8.70 5.97 -7.01
N GLN A 47 7.71 5.14 -6.65
CA GLN A 47 7.68 4.46 -5.36
C GLN A 47 8.73 3.36 -5.30
N THR A 48 9.59 3.44 -4.29
CA THR A 48 10.64 2.46 -4.01
C THR A 48 10.58 2.03 -2.56
N TYR A 49 11.20 0.89 -2.23
CA TYR A 49 11.24 0.37 -0.87
C TYR A 49 12.68 0.20 -0.41
N MET A 50 13.02 0.82 0.70
CA MET A 50 14.31 0.66 1.37
C MET A 50 14.12 0.57 2.88
N THR A 51 15.21 0.27 3.56
CA THR A 51 15.29 0.32 5.02
C THR A 51 16.68 0.82 5.40
N MET A 52 16.72 1.60 6.46
CA MET A 52 17.93 2.12 7.07
C MET A 52 17.88 1.79 8.55
N ASP A 53 19.04 1.72 9.19
CA ASP A 53 19.13 1.66 10.65
C ASP A 53 18.95 3.05 11.29
N GLU A 54 19.00 3.09 12.63
CA GLU A 54 18.89 4.32 13.42
C GLU A 54 19.96 5.37 13.07
N HIS A 55 21.10 4.94 12.51
CA HIS A 55 22.20 5.81 12.06
C HIS A 55 22.06 6.19 10.58
N CYS A 56 20.90 5.95 9.99
CA CYS A 56 20.57 6.18 8.58
C CYS A 56 21.51 5.47 7.60
N ARG A 57 22.07 4.32 8.00
CA ARG A 57 22.87 3.47 7.12
C ARG A 57 21.94 2.48 6.43
N PRO A 58 22.03 2.30 5.11
CA PRO A 58 21.22 1.30 4.43
C PRO A 58 21.46 -0.10 4.98
N VAL A 59 20.38 -0.78 5.34
CA VAL A 59 20.44 -2.21 5.65
C VAL A 59 20.17 -3.01 4.39
N LYS A 60 20.02 -4.34 4.52
CA LYS A 60 19.73 -5.21 3.38
C LYS A 60 18.49 -4.72 2.64
N ARG A 61 18.53 -4.70 1.30
CA ARG A 61 17.42 -4.22 0.49
C ARG A 61 16.19 -5.13 0.63
N PRO A 62 14.97 -4.59 0.78
CA PRO A 62 13.74 -5.38 0.73
C PRO A 62 13.62 -6.19 -0.56
N THR A 63 12.89 -7.31 -0.51
CA THR A 63 12.59 -8.14 -1.69
C THR A 63 11.12 -8.02 -2.07
N GLY A 64 10.79 -8.25 -3.34
CA GLY A 64 9.42 -8.19 -3.82
C GLY A 64 9.06 -9.42 -4.64
N VAL A 65 7.77 -9.74 -4.68
CA VAL A 65 7.18 -10.68 -5.64
C VAL A 65 5.91 -10.06 -6.22
N LEU A 66 5.65 -10.31 -7.51
CA LEU A 66 4.37 -9.95 -8.11
C LEU A 66 3.28 -10.84 -7.51
N THR A 67 2.20 -10.22 -7.03
CA THR A 67 1.00 -10.93 -6.60
C THR A 67 -0.07 -10.90 -7.69
N GLU A 68 -0.06 -9.84 -8.51
CA GLU A 68 -0.88 -9.74 -9.71
C GLU A 68 -0.05 -9.07 -10.81
N PRO A 69 0.23 -9.76 -11.93
CA PRO A 69 0.98 -9.18 -13.03
C PRO A 69 0.12 -8.14 -13.78
N PRO A 70 0.76 -7.14 -14.42
CA PRO A 70 0.04 -6.21 -15.30
C PRO A 70 -0.54 -6.91 -16.53
N VAL A 71 -1.67 -6.39 -17.03
CA VAL A 71 -2.36 -6.96 -18.21
C VAL A 71 -1.76 -6.40 -19.51
N HIS A 72 -1.26 -5.16 -19.46
CA HIS A 72 -0.84 -4.41 -20.64
C HIS A 72 0.63 -3.97 -20.59
N GLY A 73 1.44 -4.66 -19.80
CA GLY A 73 2.87 -4.40 -19.70
C GLY A 73 3.63 -5.53 -19.04
N LYS A 74 4.83 -5.21 -18.57
CA LYS A 74 5.67 -6.09 -17.77
C LYS A 74 6.41 -5.26 -16.72
N VAL A 75 6.69 -5.89 -15.59
CA VAL A 75 7.44 -5.26 -14.49
C VAL A 75 8.69 -6.07 -14.22
N ARG A 76 9.81 -5.36 -14.09
CA ARG A 76 11.07 -5.90 -13.60
C ARG A 76 11.41 -5.26 -12.27
N MET A 77 11.60 -6.08 -11.25
CA MET A 77 12.14 -5.61 -9.97
C MET A 77 13.65 -5.43 -10.10
N ALA A 78 14.17 -4.31 -9.62
CA ALA A 78 15.57 -3.96 -9.71
C ALA A 78 16.07 -3.28 -8.44
N THR A 79 17.38 -3.11 -8.37
CA THR A 79 18.00 -2.24 -7.37
C THR A 79 18.25 -0.88 -8.01
N LYS A 80 17.82 0.19 -7.35
CA LYS A 80 18.11 1.58 -7.73
C LYS A 80 18.45 2.37 -6.48
N ASN A 81 19.44 3.25 -6.55
CA ASN A 81 19.65 4.21 -5.48
C ASN A 81 18.54 5.26 -5.51
N ALA A 82 17.77 5.35 -4.43
CA ALA A 82 16.71 6.34 -4.25
C ALA A 82 16.90 7.06 -2.92
N LYS A 83 16.09 8.10 -2.69
CA LYS A 83 16.04 8.83 -1.42
C LYS A 83 15.11 8.11 -0.45
N ALA A 84 15.46 8.10 0.82
CA ALA A 84 14.58 7.62 1.88
C ALA A 84 13.39 8.57 2.07
N GLU A 85 12.20 7.98 2.25
CA GLU A 85 10.93 8.67 2.48
C GLU A 85 10.17 7.90 3.58
N TYR A 86 10.54 8.14 4.83
CA TYR A 86 9.87 7.62 6.03
C TYR A 86 8.72 8.51 6.47
N GLY A 87 8.84 9.82 6.31
CA GLY A 87 7.88 10.77 6.87
C GLY A 87 8.00 10.89 8.39
N PRO A 88 7.02 11.50 9.08
CA PRO A 88 7.06 11.69 10.53
C PRO A 88 7.20 10.37 11.30
N GLY A 89 8.12 10.34 12.28
CA GLY A 89 8.37 9.18 13.13
C GLY A 89 9.85 9.00 13.48
N ASP A 90 10.18 7.86 14.07
CA ASP A 90 11.53 7.58 14.60
C ASP A 90 12.65 7.61 13.56
N HIS A 91 12.31 7.46 12.27
CA HIS A 91 13.27 7.46 11.16
C HIS A 91 13.17 8.71 10.27
N GLN A 92 12.42 9.73 10.69
CA GLN A 92 12.26 10.98 9.92
C GLN A 92 13.61 11.66 9.65
N HIS A 93 14.57 11.59 10.57
CA HIS A 93 15.91 12.16 10.41
C HIS A 93 16.71 11.51 9.27
N CYS A 94 16.28 10.36 8.77
CA CYS A 94 16.88 9.67 7.64
C CYS A 94 16.32 10.10 6.27
N ASP A 95 15.24 10.88 6.23
CA ASP A 95 14.63 11.34 4.98
C ASP A 95 15.65 12.04 4.07
N GLY A 96 15.59 11.75 2.77
CA GLY A 96 16.48 12.30 1.75
C GLY A 96 17.85 11.61 1.64
N LYS A 97 18.24 10.73 2.57
CA LYS A 97 19.46 9.92 2.46
C LYS A 97 19.36 8.94 1.29
N LEU A 98 20.47 8.70 0.60
CA LEU A 98 20.52 7.78 -0.54
C LEU A 98 20.84 6.37 -0.08
N GLY A 99 20.14 5.39 -0.64
CA GLY A 99 20.40 3.98 -0.37
C GLY A 99 19.87 3.05 -1.47
N PRO A 100 20.35 1.80 -1.51
CA PRO A 100 19.85 0.77 -2.43
C PRO A 100 18.39 0.42 -2.10
N SER A 101 17.48 0.81 -2.99
CA SER A 101 16.05 0.49 -2.89
C SER A 101 15.65 -0.64 -3.83
N LEU A 102 14.63 -1.40 -3.42
CA LEU A 102 13.79 -2.15 -4.34
C LEU A 102 12.98 -1.16 -5.17
N ALA A 103 13.21 -1.17 -6.48
CA ALA A 103 12.50 -0.35 -7.45
C ALA A 103 11.81 -1.24 -8.49
N PHE A 104 10.83 -0.67 -9.18
CA PHE A 104 10.05 -1.35 -10.21
C PHE A 104 10.27 -0.63 -11.54
N GLU A 105 10.75 -1.34 -12.53
CA GLU A 105 10.82 -0.86 -13.91
C GLU A 105 9.63 -1.43 -14.67
N TYR A 106 8.73 -0.56 -15.10
CA TYR A 106 7.57 -0.92 -15.90
C TYR A 106 7.84 -0.67 -17.38
N THR A 107 7.43 -1.60 -18.23
CA THR A 107 7.43 -1.42 -19.68
C THR A 107 6.03 -1.71 -20.21
N GLY A 108 5.34 -0.68 -20.70
CA GLY A 108 4.02 -0.85 -21.32
C GLY A 108 4.13 -1.59 -22.64
N ARG A 109 3.11 -2.36 -22.99
CA ARG A 109 3.02 -3.05 -24.29
C ARG A 109 3.06 -2.01 -25.42
N PRO A 110 3.92 -2.19 -26.44
CA PRO A 110 3.93 -1.30 -27.60
C PRO A 110 2.53 -1.15 -28.21
N GLY A 111 2.16 0.09 -28.58
CA GLY A 111 0.86 0.41 -29.16
C GLY A 111 -0.33 0.45 -28.18
N TYR A 112 -0.18 -0.03 -26.94
CA TYR A 112 -1.24 0.12 -25.94
C TYR A 112 -1.23 1.53 -25.33
N ARG A 113 -2.43 2.02 -24.99
CA ARG A 113 -2.69 3.30 -24.31
C ARG A 113 -3.83 3.12 -23.32
N GLY A 114 -3.71 3.74 -22.15
CA GLY A 114 -4.72 3.66 -21.10
C GLY A 114 -4.23 3.04 -19.79
N PRO A 115 -5.17 2.70 -18.90
CA PRO A 115 -4.85 2.27 -17.54
C PRO A 115 -4.34 0.83 -17.49
N ASP A 116 -3.34 0.60 -16.64
CA ASP A 116 -2.83 -0.70 -16.27
C ASP A 116 -2.46 -0.67 -14.78
N GLY A 117 -1.97 -1.79 -14.25
CA GLY A 117 -1.50 -1.82 -12.88
C GLY A 117 -1.08 -3.21 -12.46
N PHE A 118 -0.45 -3.30 -11.30
CA PHE A 118 0.05 -4.57 -10.79
C PHE A 118 0.11 -4.55 -9.26
N GLY A 119 0.00 -5.75 -8.68
CA GLY A 119 0.13 -5.98 -7.25
C GLY A 119 1.52 -6.52 -6.92
N VAL A 120 2.09 -6.07 -5.80
CA VAL A 120 3.32 -6.62 -5.24
C VAL A 120 3.19 -6.91 -3.77
N ARG A 121 3.90 -7.94 -3.33
CA ARG A 121 4.18 -8.22 -1.93
C ARG A 121 5.65 -7.95 -1.66
N VAL A 122 5.93 -6.97 -0.81
CA VAL A 122 7.28 -6.56 -0.39
C VAL A 122 7.58 -7.17 0.97
N ARG A 123 8.75 -7.79 1.09
CA ARG A 123 9.27 -8.36 2.34
C ARG A 123 10.51 -7.60 2.78
N TYR A 124 10.45 -7.07 3.99
CA TYR A 124 11.52 -6.39 4.69
C TYR A 124 12.38 -7.39 5.46
N ASN A 125 13.56 -6.97 5.96
CA ASN A 125 14.48 -7.89 6.64
C ASN A 125 14.05 -8.27 8.05
N ASP A 126 13.32 -7.38 8.71
CA ASP A 126 12.67 -7.61 10.01
C ASP A 126 11.52 -8.62 9.91
N GLY A 127 11.16 -9.05 8.69
CA GLY A 127 10.06 -9.97 8.43
C GLY A 127 8.74 -9.27 8.14
N GLU A 128 8.68 -7.94 8.22
CA GLU A 128 7.49 -7.17 7.84
C GLU A 128 7.15 -7.44 6.37
N ILE A 129 5.86 -7.62 6.09
CA ILE A 129 5.34 -7.81 4.74
C ILE A 129 4.35 -6.69 4.43
N ARG A 130 4.60 -5.95 3.35
CA ARG A 130 3.68 -4.92 2.84
C ARG A 130 3.11 -5.35 1.50
N GLN A 131 1.80 -5.20 1.36
CA GLN A 131 1.11 -5.33 0.07
C GLN A 131 1.01 -3.95 -0.56
N ALA A 132 1.30 -3.84 -1.85
CA ALA A 132 1.15 -2.60 -2.59
C ALA A 132 0.50 -2.83 -3.94
N ARG A 133 -0.28 -1.83 -4.36
CA ARG A 133 -0.89 -1.77 -5.69
C ARG A 133 -0.35 -0.57 -6.43
N PHE A 134 0.19 -0.80 -7.60
CA PHE A 134 0.64 0.25 -8.51
C PHE A 134 -0.43 0.48 -9.57
N LYS A 135 -0.82 1.74 -9.75
CA LYS A 135 -1.67 2.20 -10.86
C LYS A 135 -0.78 2.87 -11.89
N VAL A 136 -0.93 2.50 -13.15
CA VAL A 136 -0.09 2.99 -14.25
C VAL A 136 -0.99 3.51 -15.36
N GLU A 137 -0.64 4.65 -15.94
CA GLU A 137 -1.32 5.22 -17.11
C GLU A 137 -0.34 5.25 -18.29
N VAL A 138 -0.61 4.45 -19.32
CA VAL A 138 0.27 4.29 -20.49
C VAL A 138 -0.09 5.31 -21.57
N TYR A 139 0.90 6.12 -22.00
CA TYR A 139 0.74 7.16 -23.03
C TYR A 139 1.72 7.03 -24.22
#